data_AF-A0A3Q9EDS9-F1
#
_entry.id   AF-A0A3Q9EDS9-F1
#
_cell.length_a   1.000
_cell.length_b   1.000
_cell.length_c   1.000
_cell.angle_alpha   90.00
_cell.angle_beta   90.00
_cell.angle_gamma   90.00
#
_symmetry.space_group_name_H-M   'P 1'
#
loop_
_entity.id
_entity.type
_entity.pdbx_description
1 polymer ?
#
loop_
_entity_poly.entity_id
_entity_poly.type
_entity_poly.pdbx_seq_one_letter_code
_entity_poly.pdbx_strand_id
1 'polypeptide(L)' 'MSLRARTALAVWGLGVIVVVRAAFEVLAVSSTEFAAFTAAVVIGSFYGVFMPLWRRFPQEWRRG' A
#
# COMPACT_ATOMS: atom_id res chain seq x y z
N MET A 1 0.24 -9.20 16.68
CA MET A 1 0.63 -8.87 15.30
C MET A 1 2.14 -8.80 15.28
N SER A 2 2.76 -9.75 14.59
CA SER A 2 4.20 -9.95 14.61
C SER A 2 4.94 -8.70 14.19
N LEU A 3 6.15 -8.50 14.70
CA LEU A 3 7.01 -7.41 14.25
C LEU A 3 7.18 -7.45 12.72
N ARG A 4 7.30 -8.65 12.14
CA ARG A 4 7.39 -8.85 10.68
C ARG A 4 6.14 -8.38 9.95
N ALA A 5 4.94 -8.65 10.49
CA ALA A 5 3.68 -8.21 9.90
C ALA A 5 3.52 -6.69 9.97
N ARG A 6 3.96 -6.08 11.08
CA ARG A 6 4.00 -4.61 11.20
C ARG A 6 5.00 -3.99 10.23
N THR A 7 6.20 -4.56 10.11
CA THR A 7 7.22 -4.09 9.15
C THR A 7 6.73 -4.23 7.72
N ALA A 8 6.14 -5.36 7.34
CA ALA A 8 5.63 -5.57 5.99
C ALA A 8 4.52 -4.56 5.65
N LEU A 9 3.58 -4.33 6.57
CA LEU A 9 2.53 -3.32 6.40
C LEU A 9 3.12 -1.91 6.31
N ALA A 10 4.12 -1.59 7.14
CA ALA A 10 4.80 -0.29 7.11
C ALA A 10 5.55 -0.07 5.78
N VAL A 11 6.27 -1.07 5.29
CA VAL A 11 6.97 -1.01 3.99
C VAL A 11 5.98 -0.82 2.85
N TRP A 12 4.87 -1.57 2.83
CA TRP A 12 3.82 -1.37 1.84
C TRP A 12 3.22 0.04 1.92
N GLY A 13 2.84 0.49 3.12
CA GLY A 13 2.24 1.80 3.33
C GLY A 13 3.18 2.94 2.91
N LEU A 14 4.47 2.86 3.25
CA LEU A 14 5.49 3.80 2.80
C LEU A 14 5.62 3.82 1.28
N GLY A 15 5.62 2.65 0.63
CA GLY A 15 5.63 2.56 -0.83
C GLY A 15 4.43 3.26 -1.47
N VAL A 16 3.22 3.03 -0.94
CA VAL A 16 2.01 3.70 -1.42
C VAL A 16 2.08 5.22 -1.23
N ILE A 17 2.55 5.69 -0.06
CA ILE A 17 2.72 7.13 0.20
C ILE A 17 3.67 7.76 -0.81
N VAL A 18 4.81 7.14 -1.11
CA VAL A 18 5.77 7.64 -2.09
C VAL A 18 5.15 7.74 -3.48
N VAL A 19 4.43 6.71 -3.93
CA VAL A 19 3.76 6.71 -5.24
C VAL A 19 2.69 7.80 -5.32
N VAL A 20 1.87 7.94 -4.28
CA VAL A 20 0.82 8.96 -4.21
C VAL A 20 1.41 10.37 -4.19
N ARG A 21 2.52 10.59 -3.47
CA ARG A 21 3.23 11.86 -3.45
C ARG A 21 3.83 12.22 -4.81
N ALA A 22 4.51 11.28 -5.46
CA ALA A 22 5.05 11.49 -6.80
C ALA A 22 3.94 11.81 -7.81
N ALA A 23 2.81 11.11 -7.73
CA ALA A 23 1.65 11.38 -8.58
C ALA A 23 1.05 12.78 -8.32
N PHE A 24 1.00 13.22 -7.06
CA PHE A 24 0.55 14.57 -6.72
C PHE A 24 1.42 15.66 -7.36
N GLU A 25 2.74 15.47 -7.33
CA GLU A 25 3.70 16.43 -7.90
C GLU A 25 3.62 16.52 -9.43
N VAL A 26 3.24 15.42 -10.10
CA VAL A 26 3.24 15.35 -11.57
C VAL A 26 1.89 15.70 -12.18
N LEU A 27 0.78 15.26 -11.57
CA LEU A 27 -0.52 15.24 -12.27
C LEU A 27 -1.26 16.58 -12.29
N ALA A 28 -0.88 17.56 -11.46
CA ALA A 28 -1.53 18.89 -11.38
C ALA A 28 -3.08 18.82 -11.31
N VAL A 29 -3.61 17.77 -10.67
CA VAL A 29 -5.04 17.44 -10.61
C VAL A 29 -5.74 18.17 -9.47
N SER A 30 -7.07 18.24 -9.55
CA SER A 30 -7.90 18.74 -8.45
C SER A 30 -7.82 17.83 -7.22
N SER A 31 -8.14 18.37 -6.04
CA SER A 31 -8.14 17.60 -4.78
C SER A 31 -9.08 16.39 -4.80
N THR A 32 -10.22 16.49 -5.50
CA THR A 32 -11.19 15.40 -5.61
C THR A 32 -10.67 14.26 -6.50
N GLU A 33 -10.07 14.60 -7.65
CA GLU A 33 -9.43 13.61 -8.53
C GLU A 33 -8.26 12.93 -7.82
N PHE A 34 -7.48 13.70 -7.07
CA PHE A 34 -6.38 13.17 -6.28
C PHE A 34 -6.86 12.22 -5.17
N ALA A 35 -7.97 12.54 -4.50
CA ALA A 35 -8.57 11.66 -3.51
C ALA A 35 -9.05 10.34 -4.14
N ALA A 36 -9.71 10.41 -5.30
CA ALA A 36 -10.16 9.22 -6.04
C ALA A 36 -8.96 8.36 -6.50
N PHE A 37 -7.93 9.00 -7.05
CA PHE A 37 -6.68 8.32 -7.42
C PHE A 37 -6.03 7.63 -6.21
N THR A 38 -5.90 8.34 -5.10
CA THR A 38 -5.32 7.81 -3.86
C THR A 38 -6.10 6.60 -3.36
N ALA A 39 -7.43 6.68 -3.35
CA ALA A 39 -8.28 5.56 -2.96
C ALA A 39 -8.09 4.35 -3.90
N ALA A 40 -8.06 4.58 -5.22
CA ALA A 40 -7.83 3.53 -6.21
C ALA A 40 -6.45 2.86 -6.05
N VAL A 41 -5.39 3.64 -5.82
CA VAL A 41 -4.02 3.13 -5.60
C VAL A 41 -3.93 2.36 -4.29
N VAL A 42 -4.49 2.87 -3.20
CA VAL A 42 -4.48 2.20 -1.90
C VAL A 42 -5.22 0.86 -2.00
N ILE A 43 -6.47 0.86 -2.47
CA ILE A 43 -7.30 -0.35 -2.56
C ILE A 43 -6.68 -1.33 -3.57
N GLY A 44 -6.35 -0.85 -4.77
CA GLY A 44 -5.78 -1.67 -5.83
C GLY A 44 -4.45 -2.31 -5.43
N SER A 45 -3.53 -1.56 -4.84
CA SER A 45 -2.25 -2.11 -4.37
C SER A 45 -2.43 -3.05 -3.17
N PHE A 46 -3.36 -2.75 -2.26
CA PHE A 46 -3.60 -3.60 -1.09
C PHE A 46 -4.12 -4.98 -1.51
N TYR A 47 -5.17 -5.02 -2.35
CA TYR A 47 -5.80 -6.28 -2.76
C TYR A 47 -5.09 -6.96 -3.94
N GLY A 48 -4.50 -6.19 -4.86
CA GLY A 48 -3.83 -6.71 -6.05
C GLY A 48 -2.38 -7.11 -5.84
N VAL A 49 -1.68 -6.52 -4.85
CA VAL A 49 -0.24 -6.76 -4.63
C VAL A 49 0.02 -7.25 -3.22
N PHE A 50 -0.32 -6.46 -2.20
CA PHE A 50 0.07 -6.74 -0.82
C PHE A 50 -0.55 -8.05 -0.30
N MET A 51 -1.87 -8.22 -0.41
CA MET A 51 -2.57 -9.41 0.06
C MET A 51 -2.11 -10.71 -0.64
N PRO A 52 -1.99 -10.77 -1.98
CA PRO A 52 -1.45 -11.93 -2.68
C PRO A 52 -0.03 -12.28 -2.25
N LEU A 53 0.84 -11.27 -2.11
CA LEU A 53 2.22 -11.45 -1.64
C LEU A 53 2.23 -11.95 -0.19
N TRP A 54 1.43 -11.33 0.68
CA TRP A 54 1.27 -11.68 2.10
C TRP A 54 0.81 -13.13 2.29
N ARG A 55 -0.08 -13.61 1.43
CA ARG A 55 -0.60 -14.98 1.48
C ARG A 55 0.45 -16.03 1.11
N ARG A 56 1.45 -15.68 0.31
CA ARG A 56 2.55 -16.56 -0.10
C ARG A 56 3.61 -16.75 1.00
N PHE A 57 3.70 -15.85 1.98
CA PHE A 57 4.65 -16.01 3.08
C PHE A 57 4.26 -17.15 4.04
N PRO A 58 5.24 -17.80 4.69
CA PRO A 58 5.00 -18.86 5.67
C PRO A 58 4.01 -18.43 6.76
N GLN A 59 3.18 -19.36 7.26
CA GLN A 59 2.22 -19.06 8.34
C GLN A 59 2.90 -18.51 9.60
N GLU A 60 4.15 -18.89 9.83
CA GLU A 60 5.01 -18.41 10.91
C GLU A 60 5.19 -16.89 10.91
N TRP A 61 5.28 -16.29 9.71
CA TRP A 61 5.42 -14.84 9.55
C TRP A 61 4.10 -14.10 9.83
N ARG A 62 2.97 -14.80 9.66
CA ARG A 62 1.61 -14.30 9.88
C ARG A 62 1.12 -14.44 11.33
N ARG A 63 1.67 -15.41 12.09
CA ARG A 63 1.21 -15.76 13.46
C ARG A 63 2.05 -15.21 14.62
N GLY A 64 3.15 -14.51 14.37
CA GLY A 64 3.91 -13.87 15.46
C GLY A 64 3.18 -12.68 16.09
#